data_AF-A0A4R7BZG1-F1
#
_entry.id   AF-A0A4R7BZG1-F1
#
_cell.length_a   1.000
_cell.length_b   1.000
_cell.length_c   1.000
_cell.angle_alpha   90.00
_cell.angle_beta   90.00
_cell.angle_gamma   90.00
#
_symmetry.space_group_name_H-M   'P 1'
#
loop_
_entity.id
_entity.type
_entity.pdbx_description
1 polymer ?
#
loop_
_entity_poly.entity_id
_entity_poly.type
_entity_poly.pdbx_seq_one_letter_code
_entity_poly.pdbx_strand_id
1 'polypeptide(L)'
;MIAALKFTHIAGLSLWCAGLLMLPILLARADNPIRAGEGARMRVFAHFAYNFCVSPAAVIATFAGGALLFARWVFEPWMFVKLALIGLLVILHTYLGHCVARLSEEGYARPAIPPAILLLAGLAVMTAILFAVLFKPPLDAGLMPDWLRTPLGRQLAVPPVPSR
;
A
#
# COMPACT_ATOMS: atom_id res chain seq x y z
N MET A 1 15.19 12.58 -15.97
CA MET A 1 15.26 11.71 -14.76
C MET A 1 13.97 11.73 -13.93
N ILE A 2 13.47 12.89 -13.49
CA ILE A 2 12.25 12.97 -12.64
C ILE A 2 10.99 12.40 -13.33
N ALA A 3 10.84 12.61 -14.65
CA ALA A 3 9.69 12.08 -15.40
C ALA A 3 9.63 10.54 -15.39
N ALA A 4 10.77 9.86 -15.57
CA ALA A 4 10.84 8.40 -15.50
C ALA A 4 10.46 7.89 -14.11
N LEU A 5 10.92 8.55 -13.05
CA LEU A 5 10.58 8.18 -11.67
C LEU A 5 9.07 8.32 -11.40
N LYS A 6 8.44 9.40 -11.90
CA LYS A 6 6.98 9.58 -11.84
C LYS A 6 6.25 8.47 -12.59
N PHE A 7 6.70 8.14 -13.79
CA PHE A 7 6.12 7.08 -14.59
C PHE A 7 6.20 5.74 -13.87
N THR A 8 7.38 5.34 -13.38
CA THR A 8 7.58 4.10 -12.61
C THR A 8 6.70 4.07 -11.36
N HIS A 9 6.61 5.17 -10.62
CA HIS A 9 5.75 5.26 -9.45
C HIS A 9 4.28 5.06 -9.80
N ILE A 10 3.77 5.77 -10.82
CA ILE A 10 2.36 5.69 -11.21
C ILE A 10 2.03 4.30 -11.77
N ALA A 11 2.90 3.72 -12.60
CA ALA A 11 2.72 2.39 -13.16
C ALA A 11 2.70 1.31 -12.07
N GLY A 12 3.68 1.34 -11.16
CA GLY A 12 3.73 0.42 -10.02
C GLY A 12 2.52 0.58 -9.10
N LEU A 13 2.13 1.81 -8.79
CA LEU A 13 0.96 2.09 -7.96
C LEU A 13 -0.33 1.58 -8.61
N SER A 14 -0.48 1.75 -9.92
CA SER A 14 -1.66 1.29 -10.66
C SER A 14 -1.77 -0.24 -10.63
N LEU A 15 -0.66 -0.93 -10.85
CA LEU A 15 -0.61 -2.40 -10.79
C LEU A 15 -0.86 -2.91 -9.36
N TRP A 16 -0.31 -2.24 -8.37
CA TRP A 16 -0.54 -2.57 -6.95
C TRP A 16 -2.01 -2.40 -6.58
N CYS A 17 -2.63 -1.26 -6.92
CA CYS A 17 -4.04 -1.00 -6.67
C CYS A 17 -4.95 -2.00 -7.38
N ALA A 18 -4.70 -2.28 -8.66
CA ALA A 18 -5.46 -3.27 -9.42
C ALA A 18 -5.40 -4.65 -8.76
N GLY A 19 -4.21 -5.06 -8.32
CA GLY A 19 -4.01 -6.30 -7.57
C GLY A 19 -4.82 -6.35 -6.27
N LEU A 20 -4.73 -5.31 -5.44
CA LEU A 20 -5.45 -5.25 -4.16
C LEU A 20 -6.97 -5.28 -4.30
N LEU A 21 -7.52 -4.73 -5.39
CA LEU A 21 -8.96 -4.80 -5.67
C LEU A 21 -9.36 -6.15 -6.27
N MET A 22 -8.50 -6.74 -7.11
CA MET A 22 -8.79 -8.02 -7.75
C MET A 22 -8.85 -9.16 -6.74
N LEU A 23 -7.93 -9.24 -5.79
CA LEU A 23 -7.85 -10.34 -4.82
C LEU A 23 -9.14 -10.59 -4.02
N PRO A 24 -9.76 -9.61 -3.35
CA PRO A 24 -11.00 -9.83 -2.63
C PRO A 24 -12.15 -10.27 -3.56
N ILE A 25 -12.16 -9.83 -4.82
CA ILE A 25 -13.15 -10.29 -5.81
C ILE A 25 -12.92 -11.78 -6.13
N LEU A 26 -11.66 -12.21 -6.29
CA LEU A 26 -11.33 -13.62 -6.51
C LEU A 26 -11.68 -14.47 -5.29
N LEU A 27 -11.41 -13.98 -4.07
CA LEU A 27 -11.80 -14.64 -2.83
C LEU A 27 -13.32 -14.81 -2.72
N ALA A 28 -14.09 -13.76 -3.02
CA ALA A 28 -15.55 -13.82 -3.02
C ALA A 28 -16.12 -14.83 -4.04
N ARG A 29 -15.44 -15.03 -5.18
CA ARG A 29 -15.86 -16.01 -6.19
C ARG A 29 -15.44 -17.44 -5.87
N ALA A 30 -14.30 -17.61 -5.19
CA ALA A 30 -13.85 -18.92 -4.72
C ALA A 30 -14.79 -19.50 -3.64
N ASP A 31 -15.54 -18.65 -2.95
CA ASP A 31 -16.58 -18.97 -1.96
C ASP A 31 -17.82 -19.66 -2.57
N ASN A 32 -17.97 -19.70 -3.89
CA ASN A 32 -19.20 -20.18 -4.54
C ASN A 32 -19.16 -21.70 -4.82
N PRO A 33 -19.97 -22.52 -4.12
CA PRO A 33 -19.89 -23.98 -4.16
C PRO A 33 -20.25 -24.59 -5.52
N ILE A 34 -20.98 -23.86 -6.37
CA ILE A 34 -21.40 -24.32 -7.70
C ILE A 34 -20.21 -24.41 -8.68
N ARG A 35 -19.08 -23.74 -8.38
CA ARG A 35 -17.93 -23.55 -9.29
C ARG A 35 -16.61 -24.13 -8.75
N ALA A 36 -16.68 -25.17 -7.92
CA ALA A 36 -15.53 -25.73 -7.20
C ALA A 36 -14.31 -26.07 -8.10
N GLY A 37 -14.53 -26.58 -9.31
CA GLY A 37 -13.46 -26.88 -10.29
C GLY A 37 -12.78 -25.64 -10.88
N GLU A 38 -13.53 -24.55 -11.11
CA GLU A 38 -12.97 -23.27 -11.56
C GLU A 38 -12.27 -22.52 -10.42
N GLY A 39 -12.71 -22.74 -9.18
CA GLY A 39 -12.09 -22.19 -7.98
C GLY A 39 -10.61 -22.58 -7.86
N ALA A 40 -10.22 -23.80 -8.25
CA ALA A 40 -8.82 -24.24 -8.20
C ALA A 40 -7.89 -23.43 -9.12
N ARG A 41 -8.32 -23.18 -10.38
CA ARG A 41 -7.56 -22.35 -11.31
C ARG A 41 -7.47 -20.90 -10.83
N MET A 42 -8.57 -20.38 -10.26
CA MET A 42 -8.62 -19.03 -9.71
C MET A 42 -7.65 -18.84 -8.53
N ARG A 43 -7.49 -19.87 -7.68
CA ARG A 43 -6.56 -19.86 -6.54
C ARG A 43 -5.11 -19.79 -7.00
N VAL A 44 -4.71 -20.64 -7.94
CA VAL A 44 -3.35 -20.64 -8.50
C VAL A 44 -3.05 -19.30 -9.16
N PHE A 45 -4.01 -18.78 -9.93
CA PHE A 45 -3.88 -17.45 -10.56
C PHE A 45 -3.72 -16.34 -9.51
N ALA A 46 -4.55 -16.32 -8.46
CA ALA A 46 -4.48 -15.31 -7.41
C ALA A 46 -3.13 -15.33 -6.69
N HIS A 47 -2.63 -16.52 -6.35
CA HIS A 47 -1.33 -16.68 -5.70
C HIS A 47 -0.18 -16.21 -6.60
N PHE A 48 -0.18 -16.64 -7.86
CA PHE A 48 0.84 -16.24 -8.82
C PHE A 48 0.83 -14.73 -9.06
N ALA A 49 -0.35 -14.15 -9.34
CA ALA A 49 -0.50 -12.72 -9.55
C ALA A 49 -0.05 -11.92 -8.32
N TYR A 50 -0.44 -12.35 -7.11
CA TYR A 50 -0.06 -11.67 -5.88
C TYR A 50 1.46 -11.68 -5.67
N ASN A 51 2.10 -12.82 -5.84
CA ASN A 51 3.52 -12.98 -5.52
C ASN A 51 4.43 -12.39 -6.59
N PHE A 52 4.10 -12.57 -7.88
CA PHE A 52 4.95 -12.16 -9.00
C PHE A 52 4.60 -10.79 -9.61
N CYS A 53 3.39 -10.27 -9.38
CA CYS A 53 2.99 -8.97 -9.93
C CYS A 53 2.69 -7.95 -8.84
N VAL A 54 1.75 -8.25 -7.94
CA VAL A 54 1.23 -7.26 -6.99
C VAL A 54 2.28 -6.88 -5.94
N SER A 55 2.95 -7.85 -5.33
CA SER A 55 3.98 -7.63 -4.32
C SER A 55 5.20 -6.85 -4.84
N PRO A 56 5.83 -7.21 -5.98
CA PRO A 56 6.92 -6.40 -6.52
C PRO A 56 6.45 -5.01 -6.97
N ALA A 57 5.22 -4.88 -7.49
CA ALA A 57 4.65 -3.58 -7.81
C ALA A 57 4.49 -2.68 -6.58
N ALA A 58 4.05 -3.25 -5.44
CA ALA A 58 3.94 -2.53 -4.17
C ALA A 58 5.30 -1.97 -3.70
N VAL A 59 6.34 -2.80 -3.79
CA VAL A 59 7.71 -2.43 -3.46
C VAL A 59 8.19 -1.28 -4.37
N ILE A 60 8.08 -1.46 -5.69
CA ILE A 60 8.50 -0.45 -6.68
C ILE A 60 7.75 0.87 -6.47
N ALA A 61 6.43 0.82 -6.28
CA ALA A 61 5.60 1.99 -6.06
C ALA A 61 6.02 2.76 -4.79
N THR A 62 6.27 2.03 -3.70
CA THR A 62 6.65 2.61 -2.39
C THR A 62 8.02 3.27 -2.46
N PHE A 63 9.03 2.58 -3.01
CA PHE A 63 10.38 3.13 -3.14
C PHE A 63 10.43 4.29 -4.14
N ALA A 64 9.76 4.19 -5.29
CA ALA A 64 9.70 5.28 -6.25
C ALA A 64 8.97 6.51 -5.67
N GLY A 65 7.90 6.29 -4.91
CA GLY A 65 7.14 7.35 -4.23
C GLY A 65 7.96 8.03 -3.12
N GLY A 66 8.74 7.27 -2.36
CA GLY A 66 9.70 7.78 -1.38
C GLY A 66 10.80 8.61 -2.05
N ALA A 67 11.43 8.08 -3.11
CA ALA A 67 12.43 8.81 -3.88
C ALA A 67 11.91 10.14 -4.45
N LEU A 68 10.63 10.18 -4.88
CA LEU A 68 9.95 11.39 -5.33
C LEU A 68 9.80 12.46 -4.24
N LEU A 69 9.65 12.06 -2.96
CA LEU A 69 9.61 13.00 -1.84
C LEU A 69 10.97 13.68 -1.65
N PHE A 70 12.04 12.88 -1.56
CA PHE A 70 13.40 13.39 -1.40
C PHE A 70 13.86 14.23 -2.59
N ALA A 71 13.54 13.82 -3.82
CA ALA A 71 13.91 14.54 -5.03
C ALA A 71 13.30 15.96 -5.13
N ARG A 72 12.25 16.26 -4.34
CA ARG A 72 11.57 17.55 -4.36
C ARG A 72 11.90 18.44 -3.16
N TRP A 73 12.60 17.93 -2.14
CA TRP A 73 12.92 18.65 -0.89
C TRP A 73 11.70 19.28 -0.19
N VAL A 74 10.49 18.74 -0.40
CA VAL A 74 9.25 19.26 0.20
C VAL A 74 8.88 18.37 1.39
N PHE A 75 9.39 18.72 2.56
CA PHE A 75 9.08 18.07 3.83
C PHE A 75 8.00 18.86 4.58
N GLU A 76 6.76 18.70 4.15
CA GLU A 76 5.61 19.39 4.74
C GLU A 76 4.82 18.45 5.66
N PRO A 77 4.13 18.95 6.71
CA PRO A 77 3.38 18.12 7.66
C PRO A 77 2.37 17.14 7.03
N TRP A 78 1.72 17.52 5.92
CA TRP A 78 0.78 16.66 5.19
C TRP A 78 1.43 15.39 4.60
N MET A 79 2.75 15.38 4.43
CA MET A 79 3.50 14.21 4.00
C MET A 79 3.33 13.03 4.97
N PHE A 80 3.26 13.28 6.28
CA PHE A 80 3.07 12.22 7.28
C PHE A 80 1.71 11.53 7.12
N VAL A 81 0.66 12.28 6.78
CA VAL A 81 -0.66 11.70 6.48
C VAL A 81 -0.59 10.79 5.26
N LYS A 82 0.11 11.23 4.20
CA LYS A 82 0.34 10.39 3.02
C LYS A 82 1.07 9.09 3.39
N LEU A 83 2.12 9.15 4.22
CA LEU A 83 2.85 7.96 4.66
C LEU A 83 1.98 7.03 5.51
N ALA A 84 1.17 7.57 6.41
CA ALA A 84 0.24 6.78 7.23
C ALA A 84 -0.76 6.02 6.35
N LEU A 85 -1.32 6.67 5.33
CA LEU A 85 -2.24 6.04 4.39
C LEU A 85 -1.56 4.96 3.54
N ILE A 86 -0.32 5.19 3.09
CA ILE A 86 0.47 4.15 2.41
C ILE A 86 0.72 2.97 3.35
N GLY A 87 1.04 3.23 4.62
CA GLY A 87 1.20 2.19 5.65
C GLY A 87 -0.07 1.35 5.83
N LEU A 88 -1.23 1.98 5.84
CA LEU A 88 -2.52 1.28 5.87
C LEU A 88 -2.74 0.41 4.62
N LEU A 89 -2.34 0.90 3.44
CA LEU A 89 -2.41 0.13 2.20
C LEU A 89 -1.46 -1.08 2.22
N VAL A 90 -0.28 -0.95 2.83
CA VAL A 90 0.66 -2.06 3.05
C VAL A 90 0.08 -3.10 4.02
N ILE A 91 -0.57 -2.67 5.12
CA ILE A 91 -1.25 -3.59 6.05
C ILE A 91 -2.36 -4.37 5.33
N LEU A 92 -3.15 -3.70 4.48
CA LEU A 92 -4.17 -4.36 3.69
C LEU A 92 -3.55 -5.36 2.69
N HIS A 93 -2.42 -4.99 2.07
CA HIS A 93 -1.67 -5.87 1.16
C HIS A 93 -1.21 -7.14 1.86
N THR A 94 -0.56 -7.02 3.03
CA THR A 94 -0.07 -8.19 3.76
C THR A 94 -1.21 -9.07 4.28
N TYR A 95 -2.33 -8.48 4.72
CA TYR A 95 -3.51 -9.23 5.12
C TYR A 95 -4.13 -10.02 3.96
N LEU A 96 -4.26 -9.40 2.78
CA LEU A 96 -4.74 -10.09 1.58
C LEU A 96 -3.78 -11.20 1.15
N GLY A 97 -2.47 -10.96 1.21
CA GLY A 97 -1.46 -12.00 0.98
C GLY A 97 -1.59 -13.19 1.91
N HIS A 98 -1.82 -12.93 3.20
CA HIS A 98 -2.06 -13.97 4.18
C HIS A 98 -3.33 -14.78 3.86
N CYS A 99 -4.41 -14.12 3.45
CA CYS A 99 -5.64 -14.81 3.01
C CYS A 99 -5.40 -15.70 1.78
N VAL A 100 -4.62 -15.22 0.81
CA VAL A 100 -4.27 -15.96 -0.41
C VAL A 100 -3.35 -17.15 -0.09
N ALA A 101 -2.40 -16.99 0.83
CA ALA A 101 -1.51 -18.07 1.28
C ALA A 101 -2.30 -19.18 1.99
N ARG A 102 -3.16 -18.82 2.95
CA ARG A 102 -4.02 -19.79 3.67
C ARG A 102 -4.94 -20.56 2.74
N LEU A 103 -5.49 -19.88 1.73
CA LEU A 103 -6.32 -20.50 0.71
C LEU A 103 -5.57 -21.55 -0.14
N SER A 104 -4.24 -21.45 -0.22
CA SER A 104 -3.39 -22.43 -0.91
C SER A 104 -3.03 -23.63 -0.03
N GLU A 105 -2.85 -23.44 1.27
CA GLU A 105 -2.37 -24.45 2.22
C GLU A 105 -3.49 -25.34 2.78
N GLU A 106 -4.60 -24.75 3.23
CA GLU A 106 -5.65 -25.45 4.00
C GLU A 106 -6.86 -25.88 3.14
N GLY A 107 -6.86 -25.55 1.85
CA GLY A 107 -8.09 -25.52 1.05
C GLY A 107 -8.91 -24.25 1.36
N TYR A 108 -10.15 -24.16 0.85
CA TYR A 108 -10.96 -22.95 1.03
C TYR A 108 -11.31 -22.71 2.50
N ALA A 109 -10.54 -21.86 3.19
CA ALA A 109 -10.84 -21.34 4.50
C ALA A 109 -11.39 -19.92 4.34
N ARG A 110 -12.64 -19.70 4.76
CA ARG A 110 -13.29 -18.40 4.65
C ARG A 110 -12.46 -17.35 5.42
N PRO A 111 -12.05 -16.24 4.79
CA PRO A 111 -11.28 -15.22 5.49
C PRO A 111 -12.09 -14.64 6.65
N ALA A 112 -11.39 -14.29 7.74
CA ALA A 112 -12.03 -13.76 8.95
C ALA A 112 -12.81 -12.47 8.66
N ILE A 113 -12.31 -11.67 7.71
CA ILE A 113 -12.99 -10.48 7.20
C ILE A 113 -13.65 -10.83 5.85
N PRO A 114 -14.96 -10.53 5.67
CA PRO A 114 -15.64 -10.69 4.40
C PRO A 114 -14.91 -9.99 3.24
N PRO A 115 -14.73 -10.64 2.07
CA PRO A 115 -14.00 -10.03 0.95
C PRO A 115 -14.58 -8.70 0.47
N ALA A 116 -15.90 -8.51 0.57
CA ALA A 116 -16.55 -7.24 0.25
C ALA A 116 -16.08 -6.08 1.15
N ILE A 117 -15.82 -6.35 2.43
CA ILE A 117 -15.29 -5.34 3.37
C ILE A 117 -13.84 -5.01 3.02
N LEU A 118 -13.03 -6.01 2.66
CA LEU A 118 -11.64 -5.80 2.22
C LEU A 118 -11.58 -4.95 0.94
N LEU A 119 -12.48 -5.20 0.00
CA LEU A 119 -12.62 -4.41 -1.22
C LEU A 119 -12.99 -2.95 -0.90
N LEU A 120 -13.99 -2.75 -0.05
CA LEU A 120 -14.44 -1.42 0.37
C LEU A 120 -13.33 -0.67 1.12
N ALA A 121 -12.62 -1.35 2.02
CA ALA A 121 -11.48 -0.79 2.73
C ALA A 121 -10.36 -0.36 1.77
N GLY A 122 -10.01 -1.22 0.80
CA GLY A 122 -9.02 -0.88 -0.23
C GLY A 122 -9.42 0.35 -1.02
N LEU A 123 -10.68 0.40 -1.49
CA LEU A 123 -11.20 1.55 -2.21
C LEU A 123 -11.19 2.82 -1.37
N ALA A 124 -11.62 2.74 -0.10
CA ALA A 124 -11.63 3.86 0.83
C ALA A 124 -10.22 4.43 1.07
N VAL A 125 -9.22 3.56 1.27
CA VAL A 125 -7.82 3.97 1.46
C VAL A 125 -7.28 4.63 0.19
N MET A 126 -7.53 4.04 -0.98
CA MET A 126 -7.11 4.63 -2.26
C MET A 126 -7.74 6.00 -2.49
N THR A 127 -9.03 6.15 -2.23
CA THR A 127 -9.74 7.44 -2.32
C THR A 127 -9.18 8.45 -1.32
N ALA A 128 -8.90 8.04 -0.08
CA ALA A 128 -8.28 8.90 0.92
C ALA A 128 -6.88 9.37 0.49
N ILE A 129 -6.07 8.51 -0.12
CA ILE A 129 -4.75 8.87 -0.67
C ILE A 129 -4.91 9.92 -1.79
N LEU A 130 -5.82 9.68 -2.73
CA LEU A 130 -6.07 10.62 -3.82
C LEU A 130 -6.55 11.97 -3.29
N PHE A 131 -7.47 11.97 -2.34
CA PHE A 131 -7.96 13.19 -1.69
C PHE A 131 -6.84 13.93 -0.97
N ALA A 132 -6.01 13.23 -0.19
CA ALA A 132 -4.87 13.83 0.50
C ALA A 132 -3.86 14.47 -0.47
N VAL A 133 -3.62 13.83 -1.62
CA VAL A 133 -2.70 14.35 -2.65
C VAL A 133 -3.27 15.54 -3.42
N LEU A 134 -4.58 15.54 -3.71
CA LEU A 134 -5.25 16.63 -4.43
C LEU A 134 -5.46 17.85 -3.52
N PHE A 135 -6.02 17.63 -2.34
CA PHE A 135 -6.45 18.71 -1.46
C PHE A 135 -5.27 19.32 -0.70
N LYS A 136 -4.15 18.59 -0.53
CA LYS A 136 -2.97 18.98 0.26
C LYS A 136 -3.40 19.72 1.53
N PRO A 137 -4.02 19.02 2.49
CA PRO A 137 -4.62 19.67 3.65
C PRO A 137 -3.58 20.58 4.30
N PRO A 138 -3.93 21.85 4.58
CA PRO A 138 -3.07 22.77 5.31
C PRO A 138 -3.01 22.29 6.76
N LEU A 139 -2.24 21.23 7.00
CA LEU A 139 -1.95 20.76 8.34
C LEU A 139 -0.98 21.76 8.94
N ASP A 140 -1.54 22.63 9.76
CA ASP A 140 -0.74 23.57 10.52
C ASP A 140 0.25 22.79 11.39
N ALA A 141 1.49 23.26 11.47
CA ALA A 141 2.53 22.60 12.26
C ALA A 141 2.07 22.46 13.73
N GLY A 142 1.16 23.34 14.18
CA GLY A 142 0.40 23.36 15.43
C GLY A 142 -0.45 22.12 15.78
N LEU A 143 -0.70 21.21 14.83
CA LEU A 143 -1.38 19.93 15.08
C LEU A 143 -0.45 18.75 15.35
N MET A 144 0.85 18.88 15.07
CA MET A 144 1.81 17.80 15.30
C MET A 144 2.13 17.61 16.80
N PRO A 145 2.36 16.38 17.29
CA PRO A 145 2.78 16.18 18.67
C PRO A 145 4.12 16.86 18.96
N ASP A 146 4.31 17.37 20.17
CA ASP A 146 5.53 18.12 20.54
C ASP A 146 6.82 17.31 20.35
N TRP A 147 6.78 16.00 20.61
CA TRP A 147 7.91 15.10 20.40
C TRP A 147 8.37 14.98 18.94
N LEU A 148 7.52 15.33 17.97
CA LEU A 148 7.88 15.36 16.56
C LEU A 148 8.48 16.72 16.14
N ARG A 149 8.19 17.77 16.90
CA ARG A 149 8.68 19.14 16.63
C ARG A 149 10.02 19.42 17.30
N THR A 150 10.23 18.87 18.49
CA THR A 150 11.47 19.09 19.24
C THR A 150 12.51 18.04 18.84
N PRO A 151 13.70 18.43 18.36
CA PRO A 151 14.79 17.47 18.17
C PRO A 151 15.11 16.82 19.51
N LEU A 152 15.09 15.49 19.57
CA LEU A 152 15.24 14.69 20.80
C LEU A 152 16.64 14.76 21.44
N GLY A 153 17.55 15.61 20.92
CA GLY A 153 18.92 15.80 21.45
C GLY A 153 19.80 14.55 21.41
N ARG A 154 19.37 13.47 20.75
CA ARG A 154 20.14 12.23 20.65
C ARG A 154 21.28 12.41 19.66
N GLN A 155 22.50 12.02 20.06
CA GLN A 155 23.62 11.90 19.13
C GLN A 155 23.26 10.88 18.05
N LEU A 156 23.26 11.33 16.79
CA LEU A 156 23.18 10.43 15.65
C LEU A 156 24.49 9.64 15.59
N ALA A 157 24.41 8.34 15.29
CA ALA A 157 25.59 7.48 15.10
C ALA A 157 26.40 7.85 13.84
N VAL A 158 25.96 8.87 13.09
CA VAL A 158 26.60 9.38 11.88
C VAL A 158 27.19 10.76 12.14
N PRO A 159 28.40 11.03 11.62
CA PRO A 159 29.04 12.33 11.80
C PRO A 159 28.20 13.46 11.18
N PRO A 160 28.22 14.67 11.76
CA PRO A 160 27.47 15.80 11.24
C PRO A 160 27.93 16.12 9.81
N VAL A 161 26.97 16.23 8.91
CA VAL A 161 27.23 16.68 7.53
C VAL A 161 27.70 18.14 7.61
N PRO A 162 28.86 18.50 7.02
CA PRO A 162 29.34 19.88 7.05
C PRO A 162 28.33 20.79 6.35
N SER A 163 27.79 21.76 7.10
CA SER A 163 26.98 22.84 6.54
C SER A 163 27.87 23.69 5.63
N ARG A 164 27.57 23.70 4.34
CA ARG A 164 28.12 24.66 3.38
C ARG A 164 27.31 25.94 3.38
#